data_AF-A0A357ECS5-F1
#
_entry.id   AF-A0A357ECS5-F1
#
_cell.length_a   1.000
_cell.length_b   1.000
_cell.length_c   1.000
_cell.angle_alpha   90.00
_cell.angle_beta   90.00
_cell.angle_gamma   90.00
#
_symmetry.space_group_name_H-M   'P 1'
#
loop_
_entity.id
_entity.type
_entity.pdbx_description
1 polymer ?
#
loop_
_entity_poly.entity_id
_entity_poly.type
_entity_poly.pdbx_seq_one_letter_code
_entity_poly.pdbx_strand_id
1 'polypeptide(L)'
;MRTTINLPDDLMTQIKKLAASTHSTVTALIEETLREALARRRRAGRRAPMKLTTYGKQGLLPGVDIDDTASLLDVMESSRDPSRR
;
A
#
# COMPACT_ATOMS: atom_id res chain seq x y z
N MET A 1 23.77 -19.35 10.22
CA MET A 1 24.92 -19.25 9.28
C MET A 1 25.66 -17.96 9.60
N ARG A 2 27.00 -17.95 9.57
CA ARG A 2 27.79 -16.72 9.74
C ARG A 2 28.24 -16.23 8.36
N THR A 3 27.95 -14.98 8.06
CA THR A 3 28.32 -14.33 6.80
C THR A 3 29.06 -13.04 7.13
N THR A 4 30.17 -12.78 6.44
CA THR A 4 30.88 -11.51 6.51
C THR A 4 30.51 -10.70 5.27
N ILE A 5 30.05 -9.45 5.47
CA ILE A 5 29.67 -8.53 4.40
C ILE A 5 30.46 -7.23 4.56
N ASN A 6 30.86 -6.62 3.45
CA ASN A 6 31.48 -5.29 3.45
C ASN A 6 30.37 -4.24 3.33
N LEU A 7 30.34 -3.31 4.28
CA LEU A 7 29.39 -2.20 4.31
C LEU A 7 30.16 -0.88 4.38
N PRO A 8 29.71 0.17 3.69
CA PRO A 8 30.25 1.53 3.87
C PRO A 8 30.19 1.99 5.33
N ASP A 9 31.21 2.71 5.78
CA ASP A 9 31.33 3.16 7.19
C ASP A 9 30.23 4.14 7.61
N ASP A 10 29.81 5.00 6.68
CA ASP A 10 28.70 5.94 6.87
C ASP A 10 27.38 5.19 7.11
N LEU A 11 27.14 4.12 6.35
CA LEU A 11 25.97 3.26 6.53
C LEU A 11 26.03 2.51 7.87
N MET A 12 27.19 1.98 8.24
CA MET A 12 27.36 1.33 9.56
C MET A 12 27.11 2.29 10.72
N THR A 13 27.47 3.55 10.57
CA THR A 13 27.20 4.60 11.55
C THR A 13 25.69 4.86 11.70
N GLN A 14 24.97 4.93 10.58
CA GLN A 14 23.51 5.10 10.58
C GLN A 14 22.79 3.90 11.21
N ILE A 15 23.20 2.68 10.87
CA ILE A 15 22.63 1.45 11.41
C ILE A 15 22.80 1.39 12.94
N LYS A 16 23.99 1.75 13.45
CA LYS A 16 24.24 1.80 14.90
C LYS A 16 23.36 2.82 15.61
N LYS A 17 23.18 4.02 15.04
CA LYS A 17 22.28 5.05 15.59
C LYS A 17 20.84 4.55 15.65
N LEU A 18 20.37 3.93 14.57
CA LEU A 18 19.02 3.37 14.51
C LEU A 18 18.82 2.24 15.54
N ALA A 19 19.77 1.32 15.64
CA ALA A 19 19.75 0.25 16.64
C ALA A 19 19.67 0.79 18.08
N ALA A 20 20.48 1.82 18.40
CA ALA A 20 20.43 2.48 19.71
C ALA A 20 19.07 3.13 19.98
N SER A 21 18.52 3.86 18.99
CA SER A 21 17.21 4.53 19.15
C SER A 21 16.04 3.55 19.30
N THR A 22 16.15 2.36 18.70
CA THR A 22 15.09 1.33 18.69
C THR A 22 15.28 0.27 19.79
N HIS A 23 16.28 0.45 20.67
CA HIS A 23 16.63 -0.54 21.71
C HIS A 23 16.84 -1.95 21.13
N SER A 24 17.47 -2.01 19.95
CA SER A 24 17.72 -3.25 19.22
C SER A 24 19.21 -3.41 18.90
N THR A 25 19.59 -4.58 18.40
CA THR A 25 20.96 -4.85 17.96
C THR A 25 21.10 -4.61 16.46
N VAL A 26 22.31 -4.28 16.02
CA VAL A 26 22.65 -4.17 14.59
C VAL A 26 22.29 -5.46 13.84
N THR A 27 22.58 -6.62 14.43
CA THR A 27 22.26 -7.93 13.84
C THR A 27 20.75 -8.13 13.66
N ALA A 28 19.94 -7.82 14.68
CA ALA A 28 18.49 -7.97 14.60
C ALA A 28 17.88 -7.04 13.55
N LEU A 29 18.37 -5.81 13.46
CA LEU A 29 17.93 -4.85 12.44
C LEU A 29 18.29 -5.32 11.02
N ILE A 30 19.49 -5.86 10.81
CA ILE A 30 19.91 -6.44 9.53
C ILE A 30 19.05 -7.66 9.18
N GLU A 31 18.75 -8.53 10.15
CA GLU A 31 17.90 -9.69 9.92
C GLU A 31 16.49 -9.27 9.47
N GLU A 32 15.88 -8.34 10.20
CA GLU A 32 14.51 -7.90 9.91
C GLU A 32 14.41 -7.25 8.53
N THR A 33 15.35 -6.36 8.22
CA THR A 33 15.39 -5.69 6.90
C THR A 33 15.60 -6.67 5.75
N LEU A 34 16.45 -7.69 5.92
CA LEU A 34 16.62 -8.76 4.92
C LEU A 34 15.35 -9.61 4.76
N ARG A 35 14.71 -9.98 5.87
CA ARG A 35 13.45 -10.74 5.87
C ARG A 35 12.35 -9.98 5.14
N GLU A 36 12.20 -8.69 5.43
CA GLU A 36 11.22 -7.83 4.80
C GLU A 36 11.53 -7.67 3.29
N ALA A 37 12.78 -7.44 2.90
CA ALA A 37 13.18 -7.30 1.51
C ALA A 37 12.86 -8.58 0.69
N LEU A 38 13.14 -9.76 1.24
CA LEU A 38 12.80 -11.04 0.60
C LEU A 38 11.28 -11.26 0.53
N ALA A 39 10.53 -10.88 1.57
CA ALA A 39 9.07 -10.95 1.56
C ALA A 39 8.47 -10.02 0.50
N ARG A 40 8.95 -8.77 0.40
CA ARG A 40 8.51 -7.80 -0.62
C ARG A 40 8.78 -8.33 -2.02
N ARG A 41 9.97 -8.87 -2.29
CA ARG A 41 10.31 -9.45 -3.61
C ARG A 41 9.42 -10.64 -3.98
N ARG A 42 9.12 -11.52 -3.02
CA ARG A 42 8.17 -12.64 -3.23
C ARG A 42 6.74 -12.16 -3.54
N ARG A 43 6.29 -11.07 -2.93
CA ARG A 43 4.96 -10.48 -3.20
C ARG A 43 4.90 -9.78 -4.55
N ALA A 44 5.96 -9.05 -4.93
CA ALA A 44 6.02 -8.33 -6.20
C ALA A 44 5.83 -9.25 -7.42
N GLY A 45 6.42 -10.45 -7.40
CA GLY A 45 6.21 -11.45 -8.47
C GLY A 45 4.85 -12.16 -8.45
N ARG A 46 4.04 -11.97 -7.40
CA ARG A 46 2.77 -12.68 -7.18
C ARG A 46 1.53 -11.83 -7.44
N ARG A 47 1.72 -10.54 -7.74
CA ARG A 47 0.60 -9.61 -7.93
C ARG A 47 0.08 -9.76 -9.36
N ALA A 48 -0.79 -10.73 -9.57
CA ALA A 48 -1.61 -10.78 -10.78
C ALA A 48 -2.39 -9.46 -10.89
N PRO A 49 -2.57 -8.91 -12.10
CA PRO A 49 -3.43 -7.76 -12.29
C PRO A 49 -4.82 -8.09 -11.74
N MET A 50 -5.24 -7.38 -10.67
CA MET A 50 -6.54 -7.57 -10.09
C MET A 50 -7.57 -6.92 -11.03
N LYS A 51 -8.38 -7.74 -11.69
CA LYS A 51 -9.54 -7.25 -12.42
C LYS A 51 -10.65 -6.99 -11.42
N LEU A 52 -10.88 -5.73 -11.08
CA LEU A 52 -12.02 -5.33 -10.25
C LEU A 52 -13.31 -5.64 -11.00
N THR A 53 -14.24 -6.35 -10.35
CA THR A 53 -15.59 -6.52 -10.88
C THR A 53 -16.28 -5.16 -10.82
N THR A 54 -16.43 -4.50 -11.96
CA THR A 54 -17.23 -3.27 -12.07
C THR A 54 -18.69 -3.65 -12.28
N TYR A 55 -19.60 -2.97 -11.57
CA TYR A 55 -21.04 -3.10 -11.77
C TYR A 55 -21.55 -1.84 -12.47
N GLY A 56 -22.45 -1.99 -13.44
CA GLY A 56 -22.99 -0.89 -14.25
C GLY A 56 -22.43 -0.82 -15.67
N LYS A 57 -23.03 0.06 -16.49
CA LYS A 57 -22.51 0.36 -17.83
C LYS A 57 -21.24 1.20 -17.69
N GLN A 58 -20.29 0.93 -18.56
CA GLN A 58 -18.93 1.45 -18.54
C GLN A 58 -18.93 2.99 -18.59
N GLY A 59 -18.59 3.66 -17.48
CA GLY A 59 -18.43 5.12 -17.42
C GLY A 59 -19.38 5.83 -16.45
N LEU A 60 -19.33 7.16 -16.48
CA LEU A 60 -20.22 8.03 -15.72
C LEU A 60 -21.63 7.99 -16.31
N LEU A 61 -22.62 8.28 -15.47
CA LEU A 61 -24.00 8.42 -15.92
C LEU A 61 -24.09 9.66 -16.83
N PRO A 62 -24.57 9.56 -18.10
CA PRO A 62 -24.59 10.69 -19.01
C PRO A 62 -25.37 11.88 -18.43
N GLY A 63 -24.79 13.08 -18.49
CA GLY A 63 -25.40 14.30 -17.95
C GLY A 63 -25.16 14.55 -16.46
N VAL A 64 -24.42 13.66 -15.77
CA VAL A 64 -23.96 13.89 -14.40
C VAL A 64 -22.54 14.44 -14.43
N ASP A 65 -22.41 15.68 -13.98
CA ASP A 65 -21.11 16.27 -13.63
C ASP A 65 -20.75 15.91 -12.18
N ILE A 66 -19.58 15.30 -11.99
CA ILE A 66 -19.13 14.87 -10.65
C ILE A 66 -18.48 16.03 -9.87
N ASP A 67 -18.06 17.08 -10.57
CA ASP A 67 -17.46 18.26 -9.95
C ASP A 67 -18.52 19.20 -9.37
N ASP A 68 -19.80 19.05 -9.79
CA ASP A 68 -20.95 19.70 -9.19
C ASP A 68 -21.58 18.82 -8.10
N THR A 69 -21.17 19.06 -6.86
CA THR A 69 -21.63 18.30 -5.70
C THR A 69 -23.14 18.39 -5.47
N ALA A 70 -23.79 19.52 -5.83
CA ALA A 70 -25.22 19.70 -5.60
C ALA A 70 -26.03 18.84 -6.59
N SER A 71 -25.72 18.96 -7.88
CA SER A 71 -26.37 18.18 -8.94
C SER A 71 -26.13 16.68 -8.79
N LEU A 72 -24.93 16.27 -8.34
CA LEU A 72 -24.61 14.88 -8.03
C LEU A 72 -25.49 14.34 -6.88
N LEU A 73 -25.65 15.12 -5.80
CA LEU A 73 -26.39 14.70 -4.63
C LEU A 73 -27.88 14.45 -4.96
N ASP A 74 -28.50 15.34 -5.74
CA ASP A 74 -29.89 15.20 -6.18
C ASP A 74 -30.13 13.90 -6.99
N VAL A 75 -29.19 13.54 -7.87
CA VAL A 75 -29.24 12.28 -8.64
C VAL A 75 -29.07 11.05 -7.73
N MET A 76 -28.21 11.14 -6.72
CA MET A 76 -27.98 10.04 -5.77
C MET A 76 -29.17 9.83 -4.82
N GLU A 77 -29.84 10.90 -4.40
CA GLU A 77 -30.99 10.81 -3.50
C GLU A 77 -32.30 10.44 -4.21
N SER A 78 -32.48 10.86 -5.46
CA SER A 78 -33.63 10.46 -6.30
C SER A 78 -33.60 8.98 -6.70
N SER A 79 -32.41 8.37 -6.74
CA SER A 79 -32.20 6.95 -7.09
C SER A 79 -32.33 5.99 -5.90
N ARG A 80 -32.69 6.48 -4.72
CA ARG A 80 -32.78 5.68 -3.49
C ARG A 80 -34.03 4.80 -3.54
N ASP A 81 -33.88 3.60 -4.11
CA ASP A 81 -34.91 2.55 -4.13
C ASP A 81 -35.42 2.28 -2.69
N PRO A 82 -36.71 2.50 -2.39
CA PRO A 82 -37.29 2.24 -1.08
C PRO A 82 -37.32 0.74 -0.71
N SER A 83 -36.96 -0.16 -1.63
CA SER A 83 -36.96 -1.61 -1.44
C SER A 83 -35.76 -2.16 -0.65
N ARG A 84 -34.87 -1.30 -0.14
CA ARG A 84 -33.73 -1.70 0.70
C ARG A 84 -34.03 -1.51 2.19
N ARG A 85 -35.03 -2.24 2.69
CA ARG A 85 -35.19 -2.59 4.12
C ARG A 85 -35.41 -4.08 4.26
#